data_AF-A0A6G1ECQ3-F1
#
_entry.id   AF-A0A6G1ECQ3-F1
#
_cell.length_a   1.000
_cell.length_b   1.000
_cell.length_c   1.000
_cell.angle_alpha   90.00
_cell.angle_beta   90.00
_cell.angle_gamma   90.00
#
_symmetry.space_group_name_H-M   'P 1'
#
loop_
_entity.id
_entity.type
_entity.pdbx_description
1 polymer ?
#
loop_
_entity_poly.entity_id
_entity_poly.type
_entity_poly.pdbx_seq_one_letter_code
_entity_poly.pdbx_strand_id
1 'polypeptide(L)'
;MSWYGWEPPRTLFPGGFKRPEIQVPALVLRVGADEALGSGDAVAAAVARGVGIVVLEAGEEGGGRVYEAALSLKASIGDRAYLLIAERVDVASAVGASGVVLADDGW
;
A
#
# COMPACT_ATOMS: atom_id res chain seq x y z
N MET A 1 15.35 40.27 -22.79
CA MET A 1 15.14 38.80 -22.79
C MET A 1 15.63 38.28 -21.45
N SER A 2 14.72 37.89 -20.56
CA SER A 2 15.05 37.35 -19.23
C SER A 2 14.63 35.87 -19.22
N TRP A 3 15.58 34.98 -19.05
CA TRP A 3 15.32 33.55 -18.83
C TRP A 3 14.91 33.38 -17.37
N TYR A 4 13.64 33.04 -17.12
CA TYR A 4 13.22 32.54 -15.81
C TYR A 4 13.65 31.08 -15.70
N GLY A 5 14.64 30.80 -14.84
CA GLY A 5 14.94 29.44 -14.41
C GLY A 5 13.74 28.89 -13.66
N TRP A 6 13.23 27.73 -14.09
CA TRP A 6 12.27 26.97 -13.32
C TRP A 6 12.99 26.41 -12.08
N GLU A 7 12.82 27.07 -10.93
CA GLU A 7 13.28 26.55 -9.66
C GLU A 7 12.21 25.57 -9.15
N PRO A 8 12.51 24.26 -9.00
CA PRO A 8 11.53 23.32 -8.47
C PRO A 8 11.11 23.78 -7.08
N PRO A 9 9.81 23.65 -6.72
CA PRO A 9 9.32 24.10 -5.42
C PRO A 9 10.17 23.48 -4.30
N ARG A 10 10.58 24.29 -3.33
CA ARG A 10 11.38 23.85 -2.19
C ARG A 10 10.53 22.91 -1.34
N THR A 11 10.59 21.63 -1.67
CA THR A 11 10.02 20.55 -0.86
C THR A 11 11.10 20.02 0.08
N LEU A 12 10.71 19.67 1.32
CA LEU A 12 11.59 18.98 2.27
C LEU A 12 11.98 17.56 1.79
N PHE A 13 11.43 17.11 0.67
CA PHE A 13 11.65 15.82 0.04
C PHE A 13 12.38 16.02 -1.31
N PRO A 14 13.70 15.80 -1.36
CA PRO A 14 14.52 16.02 -2.55
C PRO A 14 14.12 15.16 -3.75
N GLY A 15 13.35 14.08 -3.53
CA GLY A 15 12.92 13.14 -4.57
C GLY A 15 11.53 13.41 -5.17
N GLY A 16 10.80 14.45 -4.76
CA GLY A 16 9.49 14.79 -5.33
C GLY A 16 8.35 13.79 -5.01
N PHE A 17 8.57 12.83 -4.12
CA PHE A 17 7.52 11.88 -3.71
C PHE A 17 6.49 12.55 -2.80
N LYS A 18 5.22 12.45 -3.19
CA LYS A 18 4.08 12.85 -2.36
C LYS A 18 4.05 11.95 -1.11
N ARG A 19 3.99 12.55 0.07
CA ARG A 19 3.77 11.82 1.32
C ARG A 19 2.37 11.17 1.25
N PRO A 20 2.22 9.86 1.49
CA PRO A 20 0.91 9.30 1.77
C PRO A 20 0.28 10.05 2.94
N GLU A 21 -0.87 10.68 2.71
CA GLU A 21 -1.61 11.42 3.73
C GLU A 21 -2.75 10.55 4.21
N ILE A 22 -2.56 9.93 5.38
CA ILE A 22 -3.61 9.13 6.01
C ILE A 22 -4.57 10.08 6.72
N GLN A 23 -5.84 10.06 6.30
CA GLN A 23 -6.91 10.78 6.98
C GLN A 23 -7.20 10.09 8.32
N VAL A 24 -7.17 10.85 9.42
CA VAL A 24 -7.43 10.31 10.77
C VAL A 24 -8.81 10.72 11.28
N PRO A 25 -9.57 9.79 11.92
CA PRO A 25 -9.24 8.38 12.12
C PRO A 25 -9.37 7.57 10.81
N ALA A 26 -8.47 6.60 10.61
CA ALA A 26 -8.52 5.66 9.48
C ALA A 26 -8.98 4.28 9.95
N LEU A 27 -9.92 3.68 9.22
CA LEU A 27 -10.25 2.26 9.39
C LEU A 27 -9.26 1.40 8.59
N VAL A 28 -8.65 0.43 9.27
CA VAL A 28 -7.67 -0.49 8.71
C VAL A 28 -8.29 -1.88 8.58
N LEU A 29 -8.20 -2.46 7.38
CA LEU A 29 -8.57 -3.85 7.13
C LEU A 29 -7.29 -4.68 6.97
N ARG A 30 -7.15 -5.75 7.75
CA ARG A 30 -6.05 -6.73 7.62
C ARG A 30 -6.60 -7.97 6.93
N VAL A 31 -5.88 -8.50 5.95
CA VAL A 31 -6.32 -9.65 5.13
C VAL A 31 -5.15 -10.59 4.93
N GLY A 32 -5.35 -11.89 5.13
CA GLY A 32 -4.32 -12.90 4.82
C GLY A 32 -4.17 -13.13 3.31
N ALA A 33 -3.04 -13.67 2.88
CA ALA A 33 -2.76 -13.91 1.45
C ALA A 33 -3.83 -14.79 0.76
N ASP A 34 -4.31 -15.85 1.43
CA ASP A 34 -5.34 -16.74 0.89
C ASP A 34 -6.70 -16.04 0.76
N GLU A 35 -7.08 -15.27 1.77
CA GLU A 35 -8.33 -14.50 1.77
C GLU A 35 -8.32 -13.45 0.67
N ALA A 36 -7.18 -12.77 0.47
CA ALA A 36 -6.99 -11.74 -0.56
C ALA A 36 -7.17 -12.28 -1.99
N LEU A 37 -6.82 -13.54 -2.24
CA LEU A 37 -7.01 -14.18 -3.55
C LEU A 37 -8.49 -14.50 -3.83
N GLY A 38 -9.31 -14.72 -2.80
CA GLY A 38 -10.73 -15.07 -2.96
C GLY A 38 -11.73 -13.94 -2.69
N SER A 39 -11.29 -12.84 -2.06
CA SER A 39 -12.21 -11.86 -1.45
C SER A 39 -12.16 -10.46 -2.08
N GLY A 40 -11.70 -10.33 -3.33
CA GLY A 40 -11.53 -9.04 -4.00
C GLY A 40 -12.78 -8.14 -3.97
N ASP A 41 -13.95 -8.70 -4.27
CA ASP A 41 -15.23 -7.96 -4.24
C ASP A 41 -15.60 -7.49 -2.82
N ALA A 42 -15.36 -8.33 -1.81
CA ALA A 42 -15.62 -7.98 -0.41
C ALA A 42 -14.67 -6.87 0.08
N VAL A 43 -13.39 -6.93 -0.29
CA VAL A 43 -12.41 -5.88 0.00
C VAL A 43 -12.79 -4.58 -0.70
N ALA A 44 -13.18 -4.63 -1.98
CA ALA A 44 -13.63 -3.46 -2.73
C ALA A 44 -14.88 -2.82 -2.09
N ALA A 45 -15.82 -3.63 -1.61
CA ALA A 45 -17.00 -3.15 -0.89
C ALA A 45 -16.65 -2.52 0.46
N ALA A 46 -15.67 -3.07 1.19
CA ALA A 46 -15.20 -2.51 2.45
C ALA A 46 -14.51 -1.13 2.24
N VAL A 47 -13.69 -1.02 1.20
CA VAL A 47 -13.06 0.25 0.78
C VAL A 47 -14.12 1.28 0.40
N ALA A 48 -15.14 0.89 -0.37
CA ALA A 48 -16.25 1.79 -0.72
C ALA A 48 -17.04 2.30 0.51
N ARG A 49 -16.94 1.62 1.66
CA ARG A 49 -17.59 1.97 2.92
C ARG A 49 -16.67 2.72 3.90
N GLY A 50 -15.45 3.04 3.50
CA GLY A 50 -14.54 3.90 4.28
C GLY A 50 -13.31 3.21 4.88
N VAL A 51 -12.99 1.97 4.50
CA VAL A 51 -11.64 1.43 4.76
C VAL A 51 -10.63 2.28 4.00
N GLY A 52 -9.73 2.95 4.72
CA GLY A 52 -8.70 3.82 4.15
C GLY A 52 -7.36 3.11 3.95
N ILE A 53 -7.14 2.00 4.65
CA ILE A 53 -5.89 1.22 4.59
C ILE A 53 -6.24 -0.26 4.55
N VAL A 54 -5.64 -0.99 3.61
CA VAL A 54 -5.64 -2.44 3.54
C VAL A 54 -4.23 -2.93 3.80
N VAL A 55 -4.07 -3.82 4.79
CA VAL A 55 -2.81 -4.48 5.11
C VAL A 55 -2.90 -5.93 4.65
N LEU A 56 -1.99 -6.32 3.75
CA LEU A 56 -1.78 -7.71 3.41
C LEU A 56 -0.84 -8.33 4.44
N GLU A 57 -1.35 -9.28 5.21
CA GLU A 57 -0.54 -10.10 6.11
C GLU A 57 0.17 -11.18 5.29
N ALA A 58 1.49 -11.06 5.21
CA ALA A 58 2.34 -12.14 4.74
C ALA A 58 2.64 -13.05 5.95
N GLY A 59 2.00 -14.22 6.00
CA GLY A 59 2.36 -15.26 6.95
C GLY A 59 3.56 -16.06 6.46
N GLU A 60 3.59 -17.35 6.77
CA GLU A 60 4.65 -18.27 6.32
C GLU A 60 4.55 -18.62 4.82
N GLU A 61 3.64 -17.99 4.07
CA GLU A 61 3.46 -18.28 2.65
C GLU A 61 4.67 -17.85 1.81
N GLY A 62 4.99 -18.65 0.80
CA GLY A 62 6.06 -18.33 -0.14
C GLY A 62 5.84 -16.98 -0.83
N GLY A 63 6.93 -16.24 -1.08
CA GLY A 63 6.88 -14.88 -1.64
C GLY A 63 6.08 -14.71 -2.93
N GLY A 64 6.02 -15.74 -3.78
CA GLY A 64 5.17 -15.70 -4.99
C GLY A 64 3.68 -15.60 -4.66
N ARG A 65 3.21 -16.26 -3.59
CA ARG A 65 1.80 -16.22 -3.20
C ARG A 65 1.40 -14.86 -2.63
N VAL A 66 2.26 -14.29 -1.79
CA VAL A 66 2.08 -12.92 -1.25
C VAL A 66 2.08 -11.89 -2.38
N TYR A 67 2.95 -12.07 -3.39
CA TYR A 67 3.00 -11.21 -4.56
C TYR A 67 1.68 -11.23 -5.36
N GLU A 68 1.15 -12.41 -5.68
CA GLU A 68 -0.14 -12.55 -6.39
C GLU A 68 -1.30 -11.98 -5.57
N ALA A 69 -1.33 -12.23 -4.25
CA ALA A 69 -2.31 -11.65 -3.35
C ALA A 69 -2.26 -10.12 -3.36
N ALA A 70 -1.07 -9.53 -3.34
CA ALA A 70 -0.88 -8.08 -3.40
C ALA A 70 -1.35 -7.50 -4.74
N LEU A 71 -1.11 -8.18 -5.87
CA LEU A 71 -1.62 -7.77 -7.18
C LEU A 71 -3.16 -7.81 -7.22
N SER A 72 -3.76 -8.88 -6.68
CA SER A 72 -5.22 -9.02 -6.57
C SER A 72 -5.83 -7.85 -5.78
N LEU A 73 -5.29 -7.56 -4.59
CA LEU A 73 -5.77 -6.45 -3.75
C LEU A 73 -5.60 -5.10 -4.45
N LYS A 74 -4.46 -4.85 -5.10
CA LYS A 74 -4.21 -3.62 -5.84
C LYS A 74 -5.24 -3.41 -6.96
N ALA A 75 -5.56 -4.46 -7.70
CA ALA A 75 -6.61 -4.42 -8.72
C ALA A 75 -7.99 -4.14 -8.10
N SER A 76 -8.31 -4.75 -6.96
CA SER A 76 -9.60 -4.56 -6.28
C SER A 76 -9.78 -3.16 -5.68
N ILE A 77 -8.74 -2.55 -5.11
CA ILE A 77 -8.86 -1.26 -4.41
C ILE A 77 -8.51 -0.06 -5.28
N GLY A 78 -7.61 -0.20 -6.25
CA GLY A 78 -7.08 0.92 -7.05
C GLY A 78 -6.45 2.00 -6.17
N ASP A 79 -6.79 3.26 -6.41
CA ASP A 79 -6.27 4.41 -5.63
C ASP A 79 -7.17 4.81 -4.45
N ARG A 80 -8.19 4.01 -4.12
CA ARG A 80 -9.22 4.36 -3.10
C ARG A 80 -8.79 4.08 -1.66
N ALA A 81 -7.79 3.24 -1.47
CA ALA A 81 -7.22 2.92 -0.17
C ALA A 81 -5.71 2.67 -0.32
N TYR A 82 -4.97 2.90 0.75
CA TYR A 82 -3.55 2.55 0.78
C TYR A 82 -3.39 1.03 0.93
N LEU A 83 -2.51 0.44 0.12
CA LEU A 83 -2.09 -0.96 0.29
C LEU A 83 -0.77 -0.99 1.03
N LEU A 84 -0.73 -1.63 2.20
CA LEU A 84 0.49 -1.92 2.94
C LEU A 84 0.73 -3.44 2.94
N ILE A 85 2.00 -3.86 2.94
CA ILE A 85 2.37 -5.27 3.06
C ILE A 85 3.12 -5.47 4.37
N ALA A 86 2.74 -6.44 5.18
CA ALA A 86 3.44 -6.75 6.43
C ALA A 86 4.79 -7.42 6.12
N GLU A 87 5.87 -6.93 6.74
CA GLU A 87 7.26 -7.43 6.74
C GLU A 87 7.99 -7.53 5.37
N ARG A 88 7.25 -7.68 4.27
CA ARG A 88 7.79 -8.00 2.94
C ARG A 88 8.07 -6.75 2.12
N VAL A 89 9.16 -6.07 2.47
CA VAL A 89 9.69 -4.89 1.76
C VAL A 89 9.97 -5.18 0.28
N ASP A 90 10.47 -6.38 -0.01
CA ASP A 90 10.76 -6.86 -1.36
C ASP A 90 9.48 -6.93 -2.21
N VAL A 91 8.41 -7.52 -1.67
CA VAL A 91 7.12 -7.61 -2.35
C VAL A 91 6.48 -6.24 -2.50
N ALA A 92 6.46 -5.43 -1.43
CA ALA A 92 5.88 -4.09 -1.45
C ALA A 92 6.51 -3.21 -2.54
N SER A 93 7.83 -3.30 -2.68
CA SER A 93 8.58 -2.61 -3.72
C SER A 93 8.25 -3.16 -5.11
N ALA A 94 8.19 -4.48 -5.28
CA ALA A 94 7.91 -5.13 -6.55
C ALA A 94 6.50 -4.81 -7.09
N VAL A 95 5.48 -4.77 -6.22
CA VAL A 95 4.09 -4.49 -6.63
C VAL A 95 3.76 -2.99 -6.64
N GLY A 96 4.67 -2.13 -6.17
CA GLY A 96 4.41 -0.70 -5.97
C GLY A 96 3.25 -0.47 -4.99
N ALA A 97 3.35 -1.09 -3.81
CA ALA A 97 2.45 -0.85 -2.68
C ALA A 97 2.66 0.56 -2.11
N SER A 98 1.72 1.03 -1.30
CA SER A 98 1.81 2.34 -0.64
C SER A 98 2.82 2.37 0.50
N GLY A 99 3.19 1.20 1.05
CA GLY A 99 4.18 1.07 2.11
C GLY A 99 4.27 -0.35 2.67
N VAL A 100 4.99 -0.45 3.78
CA VAL A 100 5.24 -1.70 4.52
C VAL A 100 4.83 -1.47 5.97
N VAL A 101 4.21 -2.47 6.60
CA VAL A 101 4.06 -2.52 8.06
C VAL A 101 5.20 -3.36 8.61
N LEU A 102 5.96 -2.81 9.55
CA LEU A 102 7.06 -3.49 10.23
C LEU A 102 6.71 -3.64 11.70
N ALA A 103 6.81 -4.86 12.19
CA ALA A 103 6.67 -5.19 13.59
C ALA A 103 8.04 -5.04 14.30
N ASP A 104 8.00 -4.87 15.62
CA ASP A 104 9.21 -4.62 16.45
C ASP A 104 9.94 -5.92 16.83
N ASP A 105 9.38 -7.06 16.46
CA ASP A 105 9.91 -8.40 16.63
C ASP A 105 11.04 -8.64 15.63
N GLY A 106 12.21 -8.07 15.93
CA GLY A 106 13.43 -8.19 15.13
C GLY A 106 14.04 -9.59 15.14
N TRP A 107 13.49 -10.52 14.35
CA TRP A 107 14.03 -11.86 14.13
C TRP A 107 14.21 -12.18 12.64
#